data_AF-A0A2P2JSZ1-F1
#
_entry.id   AF-A0A2P2JSZ1-F1
#
_cell.length_a   1.000
_cell.length_b   1.000
_cell.length_c   1.000
_cell.angle_alpha   90.00
_cell.angle_beta   90.00
_cell.angle_gamma   90.00
#
_symmetry.space_group_name_H-M   'P 1'
#
loop_
_entity.id
_entity.type
_entity.pdbx_description
1 polymer ?
#
loop_
_entity_poly.entity_id
_entity_poly.type
_entity_poly.pdbx_seq_one_letter_code
_entity_poly.pdbx_strand_id
1 'polypeptide(L)'
;MADQAANGTLVFGDSLVISSLKLALTYNEALLSGRLTNTRGGIVQSIFLGSLKKQIEEMLRCSEGLKNDLYTYLDSGRWPSDEKQEGINSVLLSWYLQWFGVPASSVIKKSMERIKSKLLSSSSVPLLHLLLPSTHSDAIREIDEFFNPPQ
;
A
#
# COMPACT_ATOMS: atom_id res chain seq x y z
N MET A 1 14.68 19.28 10.90
CA MET A 1 13.46 19.00 10.11
C MET A 1 13.06 20.19 9.23
N ALA A 2 13.22 21.45 9.66
CA ALA A 2 12.92 22.62 8.82
C ALA A 2 13.89 22.82 7.62
N ASP A 3 15.16 22.45 7.75
CA ASP A 3 16.16 22.64 6.68
C ASP A 3 16.01 21.71 5.46
N GLN A 4 15.33 20.58 5.60
CA GLN A 4 15.11 19.65 4.47
C GLN A 4 14.01 20.13 3.51
N ALA A 5 13.09 20.99 3.99
CA ALA A 5 12.08 21.62 3.16
C ALA A 5 12.67 22.67 2.20
N ALA A 6 13.84 23.24 2.54
CA ALA A 6 14.50 24.26 1.73
C ALA A 6 15.32 23.69 0.56
N ASN A 7 15.77 22.43 0.65
CA ASN A 7 16.77 21.87 -0.27
C ASN A 7 16.27 20.77 -1.22
N GLY A 8 14.95 20.53 -1.31
CA GLY A 8 14.34 19.62 -2.29
C GLY A 8 14.79 18.16 -2.24
N THR A 9 15.72 17.82 -1.34
CA THR A 9 16.26 16.47 -1.18
C THR A 9 15.40 15.76 -0.16
N LEU A 10 14.27 15.24 -0.62
CA LEU A 10 13.44 14.34 0.17
C LEU A 10 14.22 13.04 0.36
N VAL A 11 14.78 12.87 1.56
CA VAL A 11 15.29 11.58 2.02
C VAL A 11 14.08 10.70 2.31
N PHE A 12 13.46 10.19 1.25
CA PHE A 12 12.49 9.10 1.31
C PHE A 12 13.27 7.84 1.69
N GLY A 13 13.61 7.69 2.96
CA GLY A 13 14.45 6.58 3.45
C GLY A 13 13.79 5.71 4.50
N ASP A 14 12.67 6.16 5.09
CA ASP A 14 12.15 5.51 6.28
C ASP A 14 10.72 5.00 6.12
N SER A 15 10.60 3.68 5.97
CA SER A 15 9.31 2.97 5.98
C SER A 15 8.57 3.10 7.33
N LEU A 16 9.26 3.51 8.41
CA LEU A 16 8.63 3.81 9.69
C LEU A 16 7.64 4.97 9.60
N VAL A 17 7.81 5.90 8.65
CA VAL A 17 6.88 7.02 8.45
C VAL A 17 5.50 6.51 8.05
N ILE A 18 5.44 5.56 7.11
CA ILE A 18 4.19 4.93 6.68
C ILE A 18 3.54 4.17 7.82
N SER A 19 4.31 3.38 8.55
CA SER A 19 3.80 2.60 9.68
C SER A 19 3.25 3.49 10.79
N SER A 20 3.95 4.58 11.11
CA SER A 20 3.52 5.56 12.13
C SER A 20 2.25 6.29 11.72
N LEU A 21 2.12 6.64 10.44
CA LEU A 21 0.90 7.27 9.93
C LEU A 21 -0.28 6.31 9.94
N LYS A 22 -0.10 5.04 9.53
CA LYS A 22 -1.15 4.01 9.64
C LYS A 22 -1.62 3.85 11.08
N LEU A 23 -0.67 3.84 12.04
CA LEU A 23 -1.01 3.80 13.47
C LEU A 23 -1.84 5.01 13.90
N ALA A 24 -1.44 6.22 13.48
CA ALA A 24 -2.19 7.45 13.80
C ALA A 24 -3.61 7.43 13.19
N LEU A 25 -3.76 6.91 11.97
CA LEU A 25 -5.05 6.72 11.31
C LEU A 25 -5.91 5.72 12.07
N THR A 26 -5.38 4.55 12.44
CA THR A 26 -6.10 3.53 13.21
C THR A 26 -6.49 4.04 14.60
N TYR A 27 -5.63 4.81 15.27
CA TYR A 27 -5.96 5.48 16.52
C TYR A 27 -7.15 6.42 16.35
N ASN A 28 -7.12 7.25 15.31
CA ASN A 28 -8.18 8.23 15.05
C ASN A 28 -9.50 7.55 14.69
N GLU A 29 -9.47 6.49 13.87
CA GLU A 29 -10.64 5.68 13.53
C GLU A 29 -11.24 5.01 14.79
N ALA A 30 -10.40 4.46 15.66
CA ALA A 30 -10.86 3.87 16.92
C ALA A 30 -11.48 4.91 17.86
N LEU A 31 -10.96 6.14 17.88
CA LEU A 31 -11.54 7.25 18.63
C LEU A 31 -12.90 7.67 18.04
N LEU A 32 -12.98 7.86 16.72
CA LEU A 32 -14.21 8.28 16.03
C LEU A 32 -15.33 7.23 16.09
N SER A 33 -14.97 5.94 16.07
CA SER A 33 -15.91 4.82 16.22
C SER A 33 -16.33 4.57 17.68
N GLY A 34 -15.80 5.32 18.65
CA GLY A 34 -16.09 5.15 20.07
C GLY A 34 -15.44 3.91 20.71
N ARG A 35 -14.59 3.18 19.97
CA ARG A 35 -13.81 2.04 20.50
C ARG A 35 -12.72 2.47 21.47
N LEU A 36 -12.20 3.69 21.30
CA LEU A 36 -11.35 4.36 22.27
C LEU A 36 -12.11 5.54 22.86
N THR A 37 -12.22 5.57 24.19
CA THR A 37 -12.79 6.70 24.93
C THR A 37 -11.67 7.62 25.40
N ASN A 38 -11.72 8.90 25.03
CA ASN A 38 -10.82 9.90 25.58
C ASN A 38 -11.61 11.13 26.02
N THR A 39 -11.48 11.49 27.30
CA THR A 39 -12.17 12.64 27.91
C THR A 39 -11.57 13.99 27.50
N ARG A 40 -10.35 13.99 26.93
CA ARG A 40 -9.62 15.19 26.47
C ARG A 40 -9.64 15.40 24.95
N GLY A 41 -10.44 14.62 24.21
CA GLY A 41 -10.46 14.65 22.75
C GLY A 41 -9.32 13.86 22.10
N GLY A 42 -9.11 14.03 20.79
CA GLY A 42 -8.07 13.32 20.04
C GLY A 42 -6.68 13.96 20.16
N ILE A 43 -5.63 13.14 20.13
CA ILE A 43 -4.23 13.60 20.14
C ILE A 43 -3.91 14.38 18.86
N VAL A 44 -4.42 13.93 17.72
CA VAL A 44 -4.23 14.54 16.40
C VAL A 44 -5.58 14.83 15.77
N GLN A 45 -5.69 15.97 15.09
CA GLN A 45 -6.92 16.35 14.38
C GLN A 45 -7.23 15.37 13.23
N SER A 46 -8.48 14.92 13.16
CA SER A 46 -8.94 13.96 12.14
C SER A 46 -8.82 14.51 10.72
N ILE A 47 -9.13 15.81 10.52
CA ILE A 47 -9.04 16.48 9.22
C ILE A 47 -7.60 16.45 8.71
N PHE A 48 -6.63 16.79 9.56
CA PHE A 48 -5.21 16.76 9.21
C PHE A 48 -4.75 15.35 8.78
N LEU A 49 -5.12 14.32 9.54
CA LEU A 49 -4.81 12.94 9.18
C LEU A 49 -5.49 12.51 7.88
N GLY A 50 -6.74 12.93 7.65
CA GLY A 50 -7.45 12.70 6.40
C GLY A 50 -6.75 13.33 5.19
N SER A 51 -6.26 14.57 5.34
CA SER A 51 -5.46 15.24 4.30
C SER A 51 -4.15 14.51 4.03
N LEU A 52 -3.42 14.07 5.06
CA LEU A 52 -2.19 13.29 4.89
C LEU A 52 -2.44 11.95 4.19
N LYS A 53 -3.50 11.24 4.58
CA LYS A 53 -3.91 9.99 3.94
C LYS A 53 -4.12 10.19 2.45
N LYS A 54 -4.90 11.20 2.08
CA LYS A 54 -5.20 11.54 0.69
C LYS A 54 -3.94 11.90 -0.10
N GLN A 55 -3.06 12.72 0.49
CA GLN A 55 -1.80 13.11 -0.16
C GLN A 55 -0.92 11.91 -0.50
N ILE A 56 -0.82 10.92 0.41
CA ILE A 56 -0.05 9.70 0.16
C ILE A 56 -0.71 8.84 -0.91
N GLU A 57 -2.03 8.66 -0.85
CA GLU A 57 -2.76 7.88 -1.85
C GLU A 57 -2.63 8.50 -3.24
N GLU A 58 -2.69 9.82 -3.36
CA GLU A 58 -2.46 10.54 -4.62
C GLU A 58 -1.01 10.41 -5.09
N MET A 59 -0.03 10.55 -4.18
CA MET A 59 1.39 10.38 -4.52
C MET A 59 1.68 8.96 -5.06
N LEU A 60 1.13 7.93 -4.41
CA LEU A 60 1.28 6.55 -4.87
C LEU A 60 0.56 6.30 -6.20
N ARG A 61 -0.61 6.92 -6.44
CA ARG A 61 -1.36 6.77 -7.70
C ARG A 61 -0.72 7.50 -8.88
N CYS A 62 -0.14 8.67 -8.65
CA CYS A 62 0.44 9.52 -9.70
C CYS A 62 1.89 9.14 -10.06
N SER A 63 2.50 8.19 -9.35
CA SER A 63 3.86 7.77 -9.65
C SER A 63 3.93 7.00 -10.96
N GLU A 64 4.53 7.62 -11.97
CA GLU A 64 4.94 6.93 -13.19
C GLU A 64 5.89 5.77 -12.84
N GLY A 65 5.72 4.61 -13.47
CA GLY A 65 6.58 3.43 -13.24
C GLY A 65 6.18 2.54 -12.05
N LEU A 66 5.50 3.07 -11.01
CA LEU A 66 5.16 2.27 -9.82
C LEU A 66 4.32 1.03 -10.14
N LYS A 67 3.39 1.15 -11.10
CA LYS A 67 2.59 0.00 -11.55
C LYS A 67 3.44 -1.09 -12.19
N ASN A 68 4.44 -0.71 -13.00
CA ASN A 68 5.37 -1.67 -13.61
C ASN A 68 6.29 -2.31 -12.57
N ASP A 69 6.75 -1.53 -11.60
CA ASP A 69 7.54 -2.01 -10.47
C ASP A 69 6.75 -3.00 -9.61
N LEU A 70 5.47 -2.68 -9.33
CA LEU A 70 4.55 -3.58 -8.66
C LEU A 70 4.38 -4.89 -9.43
N TYR A 71 4.15 -4.83 -10.74
CA TYR A 71 3.97 -6.02 -11.57
C TYR A 71 5.24 -6.87 -11.64
N THR A 72 6.41 -6.24 -11.76
CA THR A 72 7.71 -6.92 -11.70
C THR A 72 7.92 -7.60 -10.34
N TYR A 73 7.53 -6.94 -9.25
CA TYR A 73 7.56 -7.52 -7.91
C TYR A 73 6.57 -8.67 -7.75
N LEU A 74 5.35 -8.55 -8.26
CA LEU A 74 4.35 -9.63 -8.22
C LEU A 74 4.83 -10.85 -9.01
N ASP A 75 5.43 -10.64 -10.18
CA ASP A 75 5.95 -11.71 -11.04
C ASP A 75 7.19 -12.38 -10.48
N SER A 76 8.20 -11.62 -10.06
CA SER A 76 9.53 -12.19 -9.78
C SER A 76 9.97 -12.05 -8.32
N GLY A 77 9.22 -11.28 -7.52
CA GLY A 77 9.63 -10.88 -6.17
C GLY A 77 10.81 -9.90 -6.14
N ARG A 78 11.24 -9.40 -7.30
CA ARG A 78 12.38 -8.48 -7.40
C ARG A 78 11.96 -7.06 -7.07
N TRP A 79 12.88 -6.34 -6.44
CA TRP A 79 12.77 -4.90 -6.22
C TRP A 79 13.25 -4.13 -7.47
N PRO A 80 12.80 -2.89 -7.68
CA PRO A 80 13.31 -2.02 -8.73
C PRO A 80 14.82 -1.82 -8.56
N SER A 81 15.62 -2.15 -9.57
CA SER A 81 17.09 -2.10 -9.49
C SER A 81 17.73 -1.21 -10.56
N ASP A 82 17.01 -0.21 -11.08
CA ASP A 82 17.56 0.65 -12.15
C ASP A 82 18.59 1.64 -11.59
N GLU A 83 19.83 1.53 -12.08
CA GLU A 83 21.06 2.23 -11.65
C GLU A 83 21.01 3.77 -11.63
N LYS A 84 19.92 4.40 -12.12
CA LYS A 84 19.77 5.86 -12.21
C LYS A 84 18.73 6.45 -11.26
N GLN A 85 17.75 5.67 -10.81
CA GLN A 85 16.60 6.11 -10.00
C GLN A 85 16.32 5.17 -8.80
N GLU A 86 17.26 4.27 -8.53
CA GLU A 86 17.13 3.04 -7.71
C GLU A 86 16.49 3.24 -6.34
N GLY A 87 16.77 4.38 -5.70
CA GLY A 87 16.27 4.69 -4.36
C GLY A 87 14.78 5.04 -4.32
N ILE A 88 14.31 5.88 -5.25
CA ILE A 88 12.97 6.45 -5.15
C ILE A 88 11.91 5.39 -5.49
N ASN A 89 12.11 4.63 -6.57
CA ASN A 89 11.15 3.62 -7.00
C ASN A 89 11.04 2.48 -5.99
N SER A 90 12.17 2.03 -5.43
CA SER A 90 12.18 1.03 -4.35
C SER A 90 11.43 1.52 -3.11
N VAL A 91 11.59 2.79 -2.74
CA VAL A 91 10.90 3.37 -1.59
C VAL A 91 9.42 3.51 -1.86
N LEU A 92 9.02 4.01 -3.03
CA LEU A 92 7.61 4.13 -3.42
C LEU A 92 6.93 2.76 -3.47
N LEU A 93 7.60 1.73 -3.99
CA LEU A 93 7.10 0.36 -3.95
C LEU A 93 6.97 -0.11 -2.50
N SER A 94 7.97 0.11 -1.66
CA SER A 94 7.90 -0.30 -0.24
C SER A 94 6.73 0.37 0.49
N TRP A 95 6.49 1.65 0.20
CA TRP A 95 5.40 2.42 0.75
C TRP A 95 4.06 1.90 0.24
N TYR A 96 3.93 1.62 -1.05
CA TYR A 96 2.74 1.01 -1.63
C TYR A 96 2.41 -0.32 -0.95
N LEU A 97 3.39 -1.22 -0.85
CA LEU A 97 3.21 -2.54 -0.26
C LEU A 97 2.77 -2.42 1.22
N GLN A 98 3.39 -1.53 1.99
CA GLN A 98 3.02 -1.31 3.39
C GLN A 98 1.67 -0.60 3.54
N TRP A 99 1.39 0.41 2.71
CA TRP A 99 0.17 1.22 2.76
C TRP A 99 -1.06 0.35 2.50
N PHE A 100 -1.01 -0.43 1.41
CA PHE A 100 -2.10 -1.30 1.01
C PHE A 100 -2.03 -2.71 1.62
N GLY A 101 -1.05 -2.99 2.48
CA GLY A 101 -0.95 -4.27 3.20
C GLY A 101 -0.66 -5.46 2.29
N VAL A 102 0.04 -5.23 1.18
CA VAL A 102 0.37 -6.24 0.18
C VAL A 102 1.41 -7.22 0.75
N PRO A 103 1.12 -8.54 0.78
CA PRO A 103 2.05 -9.53 1.31
C PRO A 103 3.18 -9.84 0.33
N ALA A 104 4.11 -10.70 0.76
CA ALA A 104 5.20 -11.16 -0.10
C ALA A 104 4.67 -11.84 -1.38
N SER A 105 5.35 -11.63 -2.51
CA SER A 105 4.98 -12.23 -3.82
C SER A 105 4.74 -13.75 -3.73
N SER A 106 5.54 -14.47 -2.94
CA SER A 106 5.38 -15.92 -2.72
C SER A 106 4.03 -16.29 -2.07
N VAL A 107 3.53 -15.47 -1.15
CA VAL A 107 2.22 -15.65 -0.48
C VAL A 107 1.09 -15.37 -1.47
N ILE A 108 1.23 -14.34 -2.29
CA ILE A 108 0.25 -13.98 -3.34
C ILE A 108 0.14 -15.11 -4.35
N LYS A 109 1.27 -15.56 -4.91
CA LYS A 109 1.32 -16.68 -5.86
C LYS A 109 0.70 -17.95 -5.30
N LYS A 110 1.04 -18.31 -4.05
CA LYS A 110 0.44 -19.47 -3.38
C LYS A 110 -1.08 -19.32 -3.21
N SER A 111 -1.55 -18.11 -2.93
CA SER A 111 -2.98 -17.82 -2.83
C SER A 111 -3.66 -17.95 -4.20
N MET A 112 -3.02 -17.46 -5.25
CA MET A 112 -3.53 -17.54 -6.63
C MET A 112 -3.63 -18.99 -7.11
N GLU A 113 -2.61 -19.82 -6.87
CA GLU A 113 -2.64 -21.25 -7.22
C GLU A 113 -3.77 -22.01 -6.50
N ARG A 114 -4.12 -21.63 -5.26
CA ARG A 114 -5.23 -22.24 -4.51
C ARG A 114 -6.61 -21.92 -5.09
N ILE A 115 -6.75 -20.80 -5.77
CA ILE A 115 -8.03 -20.34 -6.33
C ILE A 115 -8.14 -20.60 -7.83
N LYS A 116 -7.00 -20.75 -8.53
CA LYS A 116 -6.93 -21.06 -9.97
C LYS A 116 -7.78 -22.25 -10.37
N SER A 117 -7.81 -23.31 -9.56
CA SER A 117 -8.64 -24.50 -9.82
C SER A 117 -10.12 -24.32 -9.49
N LYS A 118 -10.52 -23.19 -8.87
CA LYS A 118 -11.87 -22.88 -8.41
C LYS A 118 -12.56 -21.78 -9.22
N LEU A 119 -11.81 -21.13 -10.11
CA LEU A 119 -12.27 -20.00 -10.92
C LEU A 119 -12.68 -20.50 -12.31
N LEU A 120 -14.00 -20.54 -12.53
CA LEU A 120 -14.63 -20.96 -13.79
C LEU A 120 -14.88 -19.76 -14.74
N SER A 121 -13.98 -18.76 -14.77
CA SER A 121 -14.07 -17.51 -15.57
C SER A 121 -14.68 -16.26 -14.88
N SER A 122 -14.70 -16.18 -13.54
CA SER A 122 -15.07 -14.94 -12.81
C SER A 122 -13.84 -14.20 -12.27
N SER A 123 -13.99 -12.95 -11.85
CA SER A 123 -12.96 -12.22 -11.09
C SER A 123 -12.57 -12.99 -9.82
N SER A 124 -11.28 -12.98 -9.47
CA SER A 124 -10.77 -13.65 -8.28
C SER A 124 -10.78 -12.76 -7.03
N VAL A 125 -11.19 -11.48 -7.17
CA VAL A 125 -11.21 -10.46 -6.11
C VAL A 125 -11.87 -10.95 -4.80
N PRO A 126 -13.07 -11.55 -4.79
CA PRO A 126 -13.69 -11.97 -3.53
C PRO A 126 -12.86 -13.04 -2.80
N LEU A 127 -12.29 -13.99 -3.55
CA LEU A 127 -11.47 -15.06 -2.99
C LEU A 127 -10.10 -14.55 -2.52
N LEU A 128 -9.50 -13.63 -3.27
CA LEU A 128 -8.27 -12.96 -2.85
C LEU A 128 -8.48 -12.17 -1.56
N HIS A 129 -9.62 -11.49 -1.40
CA HIS A 129 -9.91 -10.77 -0.16
C HIS A 129 -10.05 -11.70 1.06
N LEU A 130 -10.61 -12.90 0.85
CA LEU A 130 -10.67 -13.93 1.90
C LEU A 130 -9.29 -14.50 2.26
N LEU A 131 -8.40 -14.67 1.28
CA LEU A 131 -7.06 -15.22 1.50
C LEU A 131 -6.05 -14.18 2.00
N LEU A 132 -6.26 -12.91 1.68
CA LEU A 132 -5.40 -11.79 1.99
C LEU A 132 -6.18 -10.70 2.77
N PRO A 133 -6.67 -11.00 4.00
CA PRO A 133 -7.59 -10.13 4.72
C PRO A 133 -6.97 -8.80 5.17
N SER A 134 -5.65 -8.71 5.23
CA SER A 134 -4.92 -7.48 5.55
C SER A 134 -4.67 -6.58 4.33
N THR A 135 -4.93 -7.08 3.12
CA THR A 135 -4.68 -6.35 1.88
C THR A 135 -5.88 -5.49 1.51
N HIS A 136 -5.63 -4.23 1.20
CA HIS A 136 -6.65 -3.27 0.79
C HIS A 136 -7.26 -3.65 -0.58
N SER A 137 -8.54 -3.33 -0.76
CA SER A 137 -9.31 -3.69 -1.97
C SER A 137 -8.69 -3.19 -3.28
N ASP A 138 -8.09 -1.99 -3.26
CA ASP A 138 -7.38 -1.45 -4.43
C ASP A 138 -6.20 -2.34 -4.85
N ALA A 139 -5.37 -2.79 -3.90
CA ALA A 139 -4.26 -3.67 -4.23
C ALA A 139 -4.71 -5.09 -4.60
N ILE A 140 -5.81 -5.58 -4.01
CA ILE A 140 -6.42 -6.86 -4.43
C ILE A 140 -6.85 -6.80 -5.90
N ARG A 141 -7.44 -5.68 -6.32
CA ARG A 141 -7.84 -5.46 -7.70
C ARG A 141 -6.63 -5.42 -8.64
N GLU A 142 -5.56 -4.71 -8.28
CA GLU A 142 -4.32 -4.71 -9.08
C GLU A 142 -3.69 -6.11 -9.18
N ILE A 143 -3.75 -6.90 -8.10
CA ILE A 143 -3.31 -8.32 -8.12
C ILE A 143 -4.20 -9.15 -9.07
N ASP A 144 -5.52 -9.01 -9.00
CA ASP A 144 -6.45 -9.72 -9.88
C ASP A 144 -6.23 -9.35 -11.35
N GLU A 145 -6.08 -8.06 -11.66
CA GLU A 145 -5.78 -7.56 -13.01
C GLU A 145 -4.45 -8.11 -13.56
N PHE A 146 -3.43 -8.25 -12.70
CA PHE A 146 -2.15 -8.81 -13.09
C PHE A 146 -2.23 -10.30 -13.44
N PHE A 147 -2.94 -11.11 -12.64
CA PHE A 147 -3.03 -12.56 -12.86
C PHE A 147 -4.17 -12.99 -13.80
N ASN A 148 -5.22 -12.17 -13.92
CA ASN A 148 -6.39 -12.40 -14.77
C ASN A 148 -6.66 -11.14 -15.62
N PRO A 149 -5.79 -10.81 -16.59
CA PRO A 149 -5.98 -9.62 -17.42
C PRO A 149 -7.30 -9.73 -18.21
N PRO A 150 -8.03 -8.62 -18.39
CA PRO A 150 -9.23 -8.62 -19.23
C PRO A 150 -8.87 -9.07 -20.65
N GLN A 151 -9.64 -10.02 -21.18
CA GLN A 151 -9.53 -10.52 -22.57
C GLN A 151 -10.00 -9.48 -23.58
#